data_AF-A0A9W8TMN8-F1
#
_entry.id   AF-A0A9W8TMN8-F1
#
_cell.length_a   1.000
_cell.length_b   1.000
_cell.length_c   1.000
_cell.angle_alpha   90.00
_cell.angle_beta   90.00
_cell.angle_gamma   90.00
#
_symmetry.space_group_name_H-M   'P 1'
#
loop_
_entity.id
_entity.type
_entity.pdbx_description
1 polymer ?
#
loop_
_entity_poly.entity_id
_entity_poly.type
_entity_poly.pdbx_seq_one_letter_code
_entity_poly.pdbx_strand_id
1 'polypeptide(L)'
;MAANRFLIWGGKGWVAGHLESILKSQGKDVHMTTIRMEDREAVKAELERVKPTHVLNCAGCTGRPNVDWCEDHKEETMRSNVIGTLNLTDCCSLAGIHCTVFATGCIYHYNDAHPIGGPGYTETDPANFTGSFYSETKGHVEEVMKYYPNCLILRLRMPVSDDLHPRNFVTKISKYERVVDIPNSNTILTDLLPASVLMAEHQETGIYNFTNPGAISHNEVLTLFRDIVRPGFTWKNFTVEEQAKVIKAGRSNCLLDTTKLERKLKEYGRPVQREGRVVDRQGIIGAEKRHLEGLPIHHVPEQALGLQGDGQAAPQKHPQPTYHCSPASGRQTSMVVDTAYYDALGVQPTATELEIKKAYRKLAIVHHPDKNPNDPTAHEKFQTIGEAYQVLSDKELRAAYDKYGKESAKPGEGFVDPAEFFSSIFGGEAFVDWIDYDRRPRRG
;
A
#
# COMPACT_ATOMS: atom_id res chain seq x y z
N MET A 1 -29.72 -3.06 -14.57
CA MET A 1 -29.19 -3.77 -13.39
C MET A 1 -28.91 -2.75 -12.30
N ALA A 2 -29.11 -3.09 -11.02
CA ALA A 2 -28.70 -2.20 -9.94
C ALA A 2 -27.19 -1.93 -10.04
N ALA A 3 -26.76 -0.69 -9.77
CA ALA A 3 -25.34 -0.35 -9.82
C ALA A 3 -24.56 -1.13 -8.75
N ASN A 4 -23.35 -1.60 -9.09
CA ASN A 4 -22.49 -2.29 -8.15
C ASN A 4 -22.10 -1.35 -6.99
N ARG A 5 -22.35 -1.80 -5.75
CA ARG A 5 -21.92 -1.12 -4.52
C ARG A 5 -20.86 -1.98 -3.84
N PHE A 6 -19.67 -1.41 -3.66
CA PHE A 6 -18.53 -2.07 -3.07
C PHE A 6 -18.33 -1.64 -1.63
N LEU A 7 -18.10 -2.61 -0.75
CA LEU A 7 -17.63 -2.38 0.62
C LEU A 7 -16.25 -2.99 0.81
N ILE A 8 -15.23 -2.17 1.03
CA ILE A 8 -13.86 -2.61 1.27
C ILE A 8 -13.62 -2.73 2.77
N TRP A 9 -13.26 -3.94 3.20
CA TRP A 9 -12.85 -4.21 4.57
C TRP A 9 -11.37 -3.92 4.79
N GLY A 10 -11.03 -3.33 5.94
CA GLY A 10 -9.67 -2.94 6.26
C GLY A 10 -9.30 -1.58 5.64
N GLY A 11 -10.22 -0.62 5.66
CA GLY A 11 -10.15 0.62 4.88
C GLY A 11 -9.00 1.59 5.14
N LYS A 12 -8.11 1.30 6.10
CA LYS A 12 -6.83 2.01 6.30
C LYS A 12 -5.62 1.23 5.77
N GLY A 13 -5.87 0.07 5.15
CA GLY A 13 -4.85 -0.82 4.61
C GLY A 13 -4.32 -0.35 3.26
N TRP A 14 -3.11 -0.76 2.93
CA TRP A 14 -2.43 -0.35 1.70
C TRP A 14 -3.16 -0.83 0.44
N VAL A 15 -3.49 -2.13 0.35
CA VAL A 15 -4.27 -2.69 -0.77
C VAL A 15 -5.68 -2.07 -0.84
N ALA A 16 -6.30 -1.81 0.31
CA ALA A 16 -7.62 -1.18 0.38
C ALA A 16 -7.61 0.23 -0.24
N GLY A 17 -6.59 1.04 0.03
CA GLY A 17 -6.45 2.37 -0.58
C GLY A 17 -6.27 2.33 -2.10
N HIS A 18 -5.50 1.35 -2.61
CA HIS A 18 -5.37 1.14 -4.05
C HIS A 18 -6.71 0.74 -4.70
N LEU A 19 -7.47 -0.17 -4.08
CA LEU A 19 -8.80 -0.55 -4.58
C LEU A 19 -9.81 0.59 -4.53
N GLU A 20 -9.79 1.39 -3.46
CA GLU A 20 -10.64 2.58 -3.35
C GLU A 20 -10.37 3.55 -4.51
N SER A 21 -9.09 3.82 -4.78
CA SER A 21 -8.66 4.64 -5.91
C SER A 21 -9.18 4.10 -7.25
N ILE A 22 -9.00 2.81 -7.50
CA ILE A 22 -9.42 2.15 -8.74
C ILE A 22 -10.94 2.21 -8.91
N LEU A 23 -11.71 1.93 -7.85
CA LEU A 23 -13.17 1.94 -7.90
C LEU A 23 -13.70 3.37 -8.09
N LYS A 24 -13.13 4.36 -7.41
CA LYS A 24 -13.49 5.78 -7.58
C LYS A 24 -13.19 6.28 -8.99
N SER A 25 -12.04 5.93 -9.56
CA SER A 25 -11.69 6.33 -10.93
C SER A 25 -12.61 5.70 -11.98
N GLN A 26 -13.28 4.60 -11.65
CA GLN A 26 -14.30 3.95 -12.49
C GLN A 26 -15.72 4.45 -12.19
N GLY A 27 -15.89 5.46 -11.34
CA GLY A 27 -17.21 6.00 -10.96
C GLY A 27 -18.08 5.04 -10.16
N LYS A 28 -17.50 4.06 -9.45
CA LYS A 28 -18.24 3.05 -8.68
C LYS A 28 -18.66 3.60 -7.31
N ASP A 29 -19.79 3.11 -6.80
CA ASP A 29 -20.24 3.37 -5.43
C ASP A 29 -19.37 2.55 -4.46
N VAL A 30 -18.54 3.22 -3.67
CA VAL A 30 -17.52 2.58 -2.83
C VAL A 30 -17.56 3.11 -1.40
N HIS A 31 -17.57 2.16 -0.46
CA HIS A 31 -17.50 2.41 0.96
C HIS A 31 -16.31 1.67 1.56
N MET A 32 -15.74 2.27 2.61
CA MET A 32 -14.61 1.71 3.35
C MET A 32 -15.03 1.48 4.80
N THR A 33 -14.58 0.40 5.41
CA THR A 33 -14.85 0.14 6.82
C THR A 33 -13.61 -0.35 7.58
N THR A 34 -13.56 -0.01 8.86
CA THR A 34 -12.54 -0.49 9.81
C THR A 34 -13.15 -1.33 10.94
N ILE A 35 -14.39 -1.78 10.78
CA ILE A 35 -15.03 -2.70 11.71
C ILE A 35 -14.16 -3.96 11.87
N ARG A 36 -14.05 -4.46 13.10
CA ARG A 36 -13.30 -5.67 13.41
C ARG A 36 -14.06 -6.88 12.90
N MET A 37 -13.42 -7.70 12.08
CA MET A 37 -14.10 -8.83 11.44
C MET A 37 -14.49 -9.92 12.44
N GLU A 38 -13.80 -10.01 13.58
CA GLU A 38 -14.11 -10.93 14.66
C GLU A 38 -15.38 -10.55 15.45
N ASP A 39 -15.90 -9.33 15.28
CA ASP A 39 -17.18 -8.90 15.84
C ASP A 39 -18.30 -9.13 14.82
N ARG A 40 -18.96 -10.28 14.93
CA ARG A 40 -20.01 -10.72 14.01
C ARG A 40 -21.21 -9.79 13.95
N GLU A 41 -21.64 -9.24 15.08
CA GLU A 41 -22.82 -8.38 15.09
C GLU A 41 -22.50 -7.02 14.47
N ALA A 42 -21.31 -6.48 14.72
CA ALA A 42 -20.84 -5.29 14.02
C ALA A 42 -20.67 -5.53 12.51
N VAL A 43 -20.18 -6.70 12.10
CA VAL A 43 -20.09 -7.09 10.68
C VAL A 43 -21.48 -7.06 10.03
N LYS A 44 -22.47 -7.74 10.61
CA LYS A 44 -23.84 -7.77 10.09
C LYS A 44 -24.46 -6.38 10.03
N ALA A 45 -24.30 -5.58 11.08
CA ALA A 45 -24.81 -4.22 11.14
C ALA A 45 -24.22 -3.34 10.04
N GLU A 46 -22.92 -3.50 9.75
CA GLU A 46 -22.26 -2.77 8.67
C GLU A 46 -22.74 -3.21 7.28
N LEU A 47 -22.94 -4.51 7.06
CA LEU A 47 -23.51 -5.04 5.82
C LEU A 47 -24.94 -4.52 5.60
N GLU A 48 -25.79 -4.48 6.62
CA GLU A 48 -27.15 -3.93 6.52
C GLU A 48 -27.17 -2.41 6.31
N ARG A 49 -26.23 -1.69 6.93
CA ARG A 49 -26.12 -0.23 6.77
C ARG A 49 -25.73 0.14 5.34
N VAL A 50 -24.74 -0.55 4.78
CA VAL A 50 -24.19 -0.24 3.46
C VAL A 50 -25.00 -0.89 2.34
N LYS A 51 -25.56 -2.08 2.56
CA LYS A 51 -26.22 -2.93 1.55
C LYS A 51 -25.34 -3.14 0.31
N PRO A 52 -24.09 -3.60 0.46
CA PRO A 52 -23.19 -3.77 -0.67
C PRO A 52 -23.62 -4.96 -1.53
N THR A 53 -23.32 -4.90 -2.82
CA THR A 53 -23.42 -6.06 -3.71
C THR A 53 -22.13 -6.87 -3.72
N HIS A 54 -20.99 -6.22 -3.44
CA HIS A 54 -19.67 -6.84 -3.41
C HIS A 54 -18.90 -6.38 -2.17
N VAL A 55 -18.25 -7.32 -1.48
CA VAL A 55 -17.32 -7.07 -0.38
C VAL A 55 -15.91 -7.44 -0.83
N LEU A 56 -14.96 -6.53 -0.58
CA LEU A 56 -13.54 -6.73 -0.85
C LEU A 56 -12.79 -6.77 0.49
N ASN A 57 -12.44 -7.97 0.96
CA ASN A 57 -11.74 -8.15 2.22
C ASN A 57 -10.21 -8.02 2.04
N CYS A 58 -9.69 -6.85 2.40
CA CYS A 58 -8.25 -6.58 2.47
C CYS A 58 -7.71 -6.58 3.91
N ALA A 59 -8.56 -6.93 4.88
CA ALA A 59 -8.20 -6.92 6.29
C ALA A 59 -7.41 -8.17 6.65
N GLY A 60 -6.41 -7.96 7.50
CA GLY A 60 -5.56 -9.02 8.01
C GLY A 60 -4.44 -8.44 8.85
N CYS A 61 -3.99 -9.22 9.83
CA CYS A 61 -2.85 -8.87 10.66
C CYS A 61 -1.59 -9.58 10.16
N THR A 62 -0.59 -8.78 9.80
CA THR A 62 0.79 -9.22 9.60
C THR A 62 1.74 -8.63 10.63
N GLY A 63 1.20 -7.92 11.63
CA GLY A 63 1.94 -7.25 12.70
C GLY A 63 2.92 -6.17 12.22
N ARG A 64 3.80 -5.76 13.13
CA ARG A 64 4.97 -4.92 12.85
C ARG A 64 6.22 -5.57 13.46
N PRO A 65 7.37 -5.58 12.76
CA PRO A 65 7.59 -5.04 11.42
C PRO A 65 7.08 -5.98 10.30
N ASN A 66 6.84 -7.26 10.60
CA ASN A 66 6.43 -8.28 9.64
C ASN A 66 5.81 -9.49 10.39
N VAL A 67 5.58 -10.60 9.67
CA VAL A 67 4.96 -11.84 10.17
C VAL A 67 5.64 -12.47 11.39
N ASP A 68 6.90 -12.13 11.69
CA ASP A 68 7.58 -12.51 12.94
C ASP A 68 6.79 -12.08 14.18
N TRP A 69 6.02 -10.98 14.08
CA TRP A 69 5.12 -10.53 15.15
C TRP A 69 4.05 -11.58 15.50
N CYS A 70 3.57 -12.33 14.50
CA CYS A 70 2.51 -13.33 14.68
C CYS A 70 2.97 -14.53 15.51
N GLU A 71 4.27 -14.79 15.63
CA GLU A 71 4.80 -15.86 16.48
C GLU A 71 4.56 -15.57 17.96
N ASP A 72 4.69 -14.29 18.34
CA ASP A 72 4.50 -13.83 19.72
C ASP A 72 3.03 -13.41 20.01
N HIS A 73 2.20 -13.23 18.97
CA HIS A 73 0.82 -12.71 19.05
C HIS A 73 -0.17 -13.64 18.37
N LYS A 74 -0.16 -14.90 18.81
CA LYS A 74 -0.95 -15.97 18.18
C LYS A 74 -2.45 -15.75 18.37
N GLU A 75 -2.89 -15.29 19.53
CA GLU A 75 -4.32 -15.05 19.79
C GLU A 75 -4.87 -13.96 18.87
N GLU A 76 -4.20 -12.82 18.75
CA GLU A 76 -4.62 -11.72 17.88
C GLU A 76 -4.60 -12.14 16.40
N THR A 77 -3.62 -12.95 16.02
CA THR A 77 -3.53 -13.54 14.68
C THR A 77 -4.72 -14.47 14.43
N MET A 78 -5.07 -15.35 15.38
CA MET A 78 -6.26 -16.22 15.27
C MET A 78 -7.55 -15.41 15.18
N ARG A 79 -7.72 -14.40 16.05
CA ARG A 79 -8.91 -13.55 16.06
C ARG A 79 -9.09 -12.83 14.73
N SER A 80 -8.05 -12.17 14.23
CA SER A 80 -8.16 -11.37 13.00
C SER A 80 -8.12 -12.22 11.73
N ASN A 81 -7.16 -13.13 11.60
CA ASN A 81 -6.90 -13.82 10.33
C ASN A 81 -7.72 -15.09 10.15
N VAL A 82 -8.16 -15.73 11.23
CA VAL A 82 -8.96 -16.97 11.17
C VAL A 82 -10.42 -16.67 11.43
N ILE A 83 -10.76 -16.31 12.68
CA ILE A 83 -12.15 -16.07 13.11
C ILE A 83 -12.74 -14.93 12.29
N GLY A 84 -12.06 -13.80 12.20
CA GLY A 84 -12.53 -12.64 11.47
C GLY A 84 -12.78 -12.92 9.99
N THR A 85 -11.80 -13.50 9.29
CA THR A 85 -11.93 -13.82 7.86
C THR A 85 -13.13 -14.74 7.60
N LEU A 86 -13.25 -15.85 8.35
CA LEU A 86 -14.36 -16.79 8.20
C LEU A 86 -15.69 -16.13 8.53
N ASN A 87 -15.74 -15.32 9.59
CA ASN A 87 -16.94 -14.65 10.03
C ASN A 87 -17.47 -13.65 8.99
N LEU A 88 -16.59 -12.86 8.39
CA LEU A 88 -16.97 -11.94 7.31
C LEU A 88 -17.48 -12.70 6.09
N THR A 89 -16.74 -13.71 5.62
CA THR A 89 -17.14 -14.51 4.45
C THR A 89 -18.50 -15.17 4.67
N ASP A 90 -18.73 -15.72 5.87
CA ASP A 90 -19.99 -16.33 6.26
C ASP A 90 -21.15 -15.33 6.30
N CYS A 91 -20.95 -14.15 6.91
CA CYS A 91 -21.97 -13.10 6.92
C CYS A 91 -22.33 -12.63 5.50
N CYS A 92 -21.34 -12.48 4.62
CA CYS A 92 -21.57 -12.18 3.21
C CYS A 92 -22.37 -13.29 2.54
N SER A 93 -22.07 -14.56 2.83
CA SER A 93 -22.77 -15.72 2.25
C SER A 93 -24.25 -15.73 2.64
N LEU A 94 -24.54 -15.56 3.93
CA LEU A 94 -25.92 -15.48 4.45
C LEU A 94 -26.71 -14.31 3.86
N ALA A 95 -26.03 -13.22 3.52
CA ALA A 95 -26.64 -12.04 2.90
C ALA A 95 -26.70 -12.10 1.37
N GLY A 96 -26.19 -13.16 0.72
CA GLY A 96 -26.14 -13.27 -0.74
C GLY A 96 -25.18 -12.28 -1.40
N ILE A 97 -24.13 -11.87 -0.71
CA ILE A 97 -23.15 -10.87 -1.13
C ILE A 97 -21.90 -11.56 -1.66
N HIS A 98 -21.41 -11.16 -2.84
CA HIS A 98 -20.14 -11.63 -3.37
C HIS A 98 -18.99 -11.17 -2.46
N CYS A 99 -18.10 -12.08 -2.05
CA CYS A 99 -16.98 -11.77 -1.16
C CYS A 99 -15.64 -12.09 -1.85
N THR A 100 -14.84 -11.09 -2.17
CA THR A 100 -13.45 -11.28 -2.60
C THR A 100 -12.52 -11.16 -1.41
N VAL A 101 -11.71 -12.18 -1.13
CA VAL A 101 -10.71 -12.20 -0.07
C VAL A 101 -9.31 -12.12 -0.67
N PHE A 102 -8.59 -11.06 -0.31
CA PHE A 102 -7.18 -10.90 -0.66
C PHE A 102 -6.33 -11.72 0.33
N ALA A 103 -6.19 -13.00 0.00
CA ALA A 103 -5.47 -14.00 0.76
C ALA A 103 -3.96 -13.99 0.44
N THR A 104 -3.27 -15.12 0.63
CA THR A 104 -1.82 -15.19 0.42
C THR A 104 -1.40 -16.49 -0.24
N GLY A 105 -0.49 -16.39 -1.21
CA GLY A 105 0.23 -17.52 -1.78
C GLY A 105 1.50 -17.88 -0.99
N CYS A 106 1.74 -17.26 0.16
CA CYS A 106 2.89 -17.55 1.03
C CYS A 106 2.66 -18.80 1.91
N ILE A 107 1.97 -19.80 1.36
CA ILE A 107 1.62 -21.09 1.99
C ILE A 107 2.33 -22.28 1.32
N TYR A 108 3.26 -21.96 0.41
CA TYR A 108 4.07 -22.94 -0.30
C TYR A 108 5.58 -22.70 -0.13
N HIS A 109 6.37 -23.75 -0.26
CA HIS A 109 7.82 -23.70 -0.42
C HIS A 109 8.26 -24.68 -1.51
N TYR A 110 9.27 -24.32 -2.31
CA TYR A 110 9.85 -25.22 -3.32
C TYR A 110 10.24 -26.59 -2.74
N ASN A 111 9.94 -27.66 -3.46
CA ASN A 111 10.27 -29.03 -3.08
C ASN A 111 10.59 -29.88 -4.32
N ASP A 112 10.73 -31.20 -4.17
CA ASP A 112 11.09 -32.08 -5.31
C ASP A 112 10.05 -32.08 -6.44
N ALA A 113 8.76 -31.90 -6.12
CA ALA A 113 7.68 -31.84 -7.11
C ALA A 113 7.59 -30.47 -7.80
N HIS A 114 7.95 -29.41 -7.08
CA HIS A 114 7.99 -28.04 -7.55
C HIS A 114 9.37 -27.45 -7.26
N PRO A 115 10.43 -27.85 -7.99
CA PRO A 115 11.77 -27.31 -7.78
C PRO A 115 11.88 -25.90 -8.37
N ILE A 116 12.96 -25.20 -8.05
CA ILE A 116 13.29 -23.92 -8.71
C ILE A 116 13.47 -24.19 -10.22
N GLY A 117 12.78 -23.41 -11.05
CA GLY A 117 12.73 -23.61 -12.51
C GLY A 117 11.79 -24.72 -12.98
N GLY A 118 11.12 -25.41 -12.06
CA GLY A 118 10.08 -26.41 -12.34
C GLY A 118 8.67 -25.83 -12.45
N PRO A 119 7.63 -26.71 -12.45
CA PRO A 119 6.24 -26.27 -12.49
C PRO A 119 5.83 -25.52 -11.22
N GLY A 120 5.01 -24.48 -11.38
CA GLY A 120 4.44 -23.73 -10.26
C GLY A 120 3.35 -24.52 -9.52
N TYR A 121 3.05 -24.10 -8.29
CA TYR A 121 1.91 -24.62 -7.53
C TYR A 121 0.60 -24.13 -8.13
N THR A 122 -0.35 -25.04 -8.34
CA THR A 122 -1.71 -24.79 -8.81
C THR A 122 -2.67 -24.46 -7.67
N GLU A 123 -3.90 -24.06 -7.99
CA GLU A 123 -4.93 -23.82 -6.97
C GLU A 123 -5.42 -25.07 -6.25
N THR A 124 -5.15 -26.25 -6.80
CA THR A 124 -5.53 -27.54 -6.20
C THR A 124 -4.44 -28.18 -5.36
N ASP A 125 -3.21 -27.66 -5.42
CA ASP A 125 -2.11 -28.23 -4.65
C ASP A 125 -2.26 -27.94 -3.16
N PRO A 126 -2.03 -28.93 -2.29
CA PRO A 126 -2.10 -28.74 -0.85
C PRO A 126 -0.97 -27.82 -0.37
N ALA A 127 -1.29 -26.91 0.55
CA ALA A 127 -0.28 -26.07 1.20
C ALA A 127 0.80 -26.95 1.85
N ASN A 128 2.07 -26.61 1.65
CA ASN A 128 3.21 -27.38 2.16
C ASN A 128 4.16 -26.54 3.02
N PHE A 129 3.82 -25.28 3.31
CA PHE A 129 4.66 -24.39 4.12
C PHE A 129 3.94 -23.93 5.39
N THR A 130 4.47 -24.39 6.53
CA THR A 130 4.02 -24.06 7.88
C THR A 130 5.11 -23.35 8.69
N GLY A 131 6.16 -22.83 8.02
CA GLY A 131 7.31 -22.21 8.67
C GLY A 131 7.03 -20.88 9.40
N SER A 132 5.78 -20.40 9.38
CA SER A 132 5.31 -19.32 10.25
C SER A 132 3.88 -19.57 10.68
N PHE A 133 3.52 -19.16 11.90
CA PHE A 133 2.15 -19.23 12.41
C PHE A 133 1.17 -18.45 11.51
N TYR A 134 1.64 -17.35 10.92
CA TYR A 134 0.88 -16.61 9.92
C TYR A 134 0.53 -17.47 8.69
N SER A 135 1.53 -18.15 8.09
CA SER A 135 1.31 -18.99 6.90
C SER A 135 0.46 -20.21 7.22
N GLU A 136 0.72 -20.86 8.36
CA GLU A 136 -0.05 -22.00 8.84
C GLU A 136 -1.54 -21.65 8.99
N THR A 137 -1.85 -20.56 9.69
CA THR A 137 -3.25 -20.12 9.88
C THR A 137 -3.93 -19.78 8.57
N LYS A 138 -3.23 -19.12 7.63
CA LYS A 138 -3.80 -18.77 6.32
C LYS A 138 -4.09 -20.00 5.45
N GLY A 139 -3.21 -21.02 5.47
CA GLY A 139 -3.45 -22.28 4.76
C GLY A 139 -4.71 -22.99 5.26
N HIS A 140 -4.90 -23.09 6.58
CA HIS A 140 -6.10 -23.70 7.16
C HIS A 140 -7.38 -22.92 6.84
N VAL A 141 -7.33 -21.59 6.91
CA VAL A 141 -8.49 -20.74 6.60
C VAL A 141 -8.93 -20.91 5.15
N GLU A 142 -7.98 -20.97 4.21
CA GLU A 142 -8.29 -21.18 2.79
C GLU A 142 -9.02 -22.52 2.57
N GLU A 143 -8.54 -23.60 3.19
CA GLU A 143 -9.12 -24.94 3.08
C GLU A 143 -10.55 -25.04 3.61
N VAL A 144 -10.90 -24.27 4.64
CA VAL A 144 -12.29 -24.17 5.13
C VAL A 144 -13.11 -23.22 4.27
N MET A 145 -12.53 -22.08 3.90
CA MET A 145 -13.24 -21.00 3.23
C MET A 145 -13.61 -21.34 1.77
N LYS A 146 -12.88 -22.26 1.11
CA LYS A 146 -13.13 -22.64 -0.29
C LYS A 146 -14.52 -23.23 -0.55
N TYR A 147 -15.22 -23.66 0.48
CA TYR A 147 -16.57 -24.23 0.37
C TYR A 147 -17.68 -23.17 0.31
N TYR A 148 -17.37 -21.88 0.54
CA TYR A 148 -18.33 -20.80 0.40
C TYR A 148 -18.54 -20.45 -1.08
N PRO A 149 -19.75 -20.67 -1.65
CA PRO A 149 -20.00 -20.53 -3.08
C PRO A 149 -20.01 -19.08 -3.57
N ASN A 150 -20.03 -18.11 -2.66
CA ASN A 150 -19.97 -16.67 -2.95
C ASN A 150 -18.57 -16.08 -2.82
N CYS A 151 -17.56 -16.91 -2.51
CA CYS A 151 -16.22 -16.44 -2.16
C CYS A 151 -15.23 -16.57 -3.32
N LEU A 152 -14.52 -15.48 -3.61
CA LEU A 152 -13.34 -15.44 -4.47
C LEU A 152 -12.09 -15.29 -3.59
N ILE A 153 -11.15 -16.22 -3.72
CA ILE A 153 -9.92 -16.23 -2.92
C ILE A 153 -8.73 -15.93 -3.83
N LEU A 154 -8.06 -14.81 -3.58
CA LEU A 154 -6.92 -14.36 -4.38
C LEU A 154 -5.62 -14.52 -3.61
N ARG A 155 -4.72 -15.39 -4.07
CA ARG A 155 -3.43 -15.68 -3.42
C ARG A 155 -2.36 -14.66 -3.84
N LEU A 156 -2.25 -13.57 -3.08
CA LEU A 156 -1.21 -12.56 -3.32
C LEU A 156 0.14 -13.02 -2.78
N ARG A 157 1.23 -12.61 -3.45
CA ARG A 157 2.60 -12.79 -2.96
C ARG A 157 3.41 -11.52 -3.17
N MET A 158 4.21 -11.16 -2.16
CA MET A 158 5.23 -10.11 -2.24
C MET A 158 4.79 -8.90 -3.08
N PRO A 159 3.74 -8.17 -2.65
CA PRO A 159 3.11 -7.14 -3.45
C PRO A 159 4.07 -6.01 -3.83
N VAL A 160 4.06 -5.67 -5.11
CA VAL A 160 4.85 -4.60 -5.74
C VAL A 160 3.90 -3.52 -6.27
N SER A 161 4.27 -2.26 -6.09
CA SER A 161 3.51 -1.11 -6.60
C SER A 161 4.47 -0.02 -7.07
N ASP A 162 3.93 0.99 -7.74
CA ASP A 162 4.61 2.19 -8.20
C ASP A 162 4.57 3.32 -7.15
N ASP A 163 4.53 2.97 -5.87
CA ASP A 163 4.63 3.86 -4.71
C ASP A 163 5.82 3.49 -3.80
N LEU A 164 6.18 4.37 -2.86
CA LEU A 164 7.25 4.11 -1.87
C LEU A 164 6.71 3.57 -0.54
N HIS A 165 5.57 2.88 -0.57
CA HIS A 165 4.93 2.44 0.65
C HIS A 165 5.83 1.44 1.40
N PRO A 166 5.95 1.49 2.74
CA PRO A 166 6.81 0.57 3.49
C PRO A 166 6.46 -0.92 3.36
N ARG A 167 5.27 -1.24 2.82
CA ARG A 167 4.85 -2.62 2.51
C ARG A 167 5.18 -3.06 1.08
N ASN A 168 5.59 -2.13 0.21
CA ASN A 168 6.05 -2.45 -1.14
C ASN A 168 7.33 -3.29 -1.06
N PHE A 169 7.32 -4.44 -1.74
CA PHE A 169 8.43 -5.36 -1.74
C PHE A 169 9.75 -4.70 -2.17
N VAL A 170 9.74 -3.88 -3.23
CA VAL A 170 10.92 -3.16 -3.72
C VAL A 170 11.47 -2.22 -2.65
N THR A 171 10.60 -1.41 -2.03
CA THR A 171 10.98 -0.50 -0.94
C THR A 171 11.52 -1.22 0.30
N LYS A 172 11.08 -2.46 0.56
CA LYS A 172 11.60 -3.25 1.68
C LYS A 172 13.00 -3.76 1.39
N ILE A 173 13.19 -4.42 0.24
CA ILE A 173 14.47 -5.06 -0.08
C ILE A 173 15.57 -4.04 -0.36
N SER A 174 15.23 -2.83 -0.83
CA SER A 174 16.21 -1.74 -1.02
C SER A 174 16.76 -1.16 0.29
N LYS A 175 16.12 -1.46 1.43
CA LYS A 175 16.55 -1.03 2.78
C LYS A 175 17.29 -2.11 3.54
N TYR A 176 17.28 -3.35 3.06
CA TYR A 176 17.99 -4.44 3.73
C TYR A 176 19.48 -4.36 3.40
N GLU A 177 20.34 -4.52 4.41
CA GLU A 177 21.78 -4.60 4.19
C GLU A 177 22.14 -5.84 3.35
N ARG A 178 21.37 -6.93 3.54
CA ARG A 178 21.60 -8.24 2.94
C ARG A 178 20.29 -8.88 2.49
N VAL A 179 20.31 -9.55 1.35
CA VAL A 179 19.14 -10.23 0.76
C VAL A 179 19.45 -11.67 0.38
N VAL A 180 18.46 -12.55 0.49
CA VAL A 180 18.54 -13.92 -0.04
C VAL A 180 18.08 -13.90 -1.48
N ASP A 181 18.80 -14.60 -2.36
CA ASP A 181 18.51 -14.62 -3.79
C ASP A 181 17.75 -15.89 -4.20
N ILE A 182 16.43 -15.87 -4.03
CA ILE A 182 15.55 -16.97 -4.45
C ILE A 182 14.44 -16.39 -5.34
N PRO A 183 14.21 -16.98 -6.53
CA PRO A 183 13.12 -16.56 -7.41
C PRO A 183 11.76 -16.79 -6.75
N ASN A 184 10.85 -15.85 -6.95
CA ASN A 184 9.53 -15.87 -6.34
C ASN A 184 8.48 -15.32 -7.30
N SER A 185 7.25 -15.86 -7.25
CA SER A 185 6.12 -15.17 -7.86
C SER A 185 5.76 -13.91 -7.07
N ASN A 186 5.51 -12.81 -7.78
CA ASN A 186 5.17 -11.51 -7.21
C ASN A 186 3.82 -11.02 -7.73
N THR A 187 3.11 -10.22 -6.93
CA THR A 187 1.86 -9.56 -7.34
C THR A 187 2.15 -8.10 -7.64
N ILE A 188 2.13 -7.70 -8.91
CA ILE A 188 2.19 -6.29 -9.31
C ILE A 188 0.78 -5.70 -9.16
N LEU A 189 0.61 -4.86 -8.14
CA LEU A 189 -0.69 -4.36 -7.71
C LEU A 189 -1.37 -3.50 -8.79
N THR A 190 -0.60 -2.71 -9.53
CA THR A 190 -1.10 -1.86 -10.63
C THR A 190 -1.73 -2.68 -11.75
N ASP A 191 -1.23 -3.90 -11.98
CA ASP A 191 -1.71 -4.78 -13.03
C ASP A 191 -2.92 -5.60 -12.54
N LEU A 192 -2.80 -6.16 -11.34
CA LEU A 192 -3.69 -7.20 -10.86
C LEU A 192 -4.86 -6.67 -10.03
N LEU A 193 -4.74 -5.59 -9.25
CA LEU A 193 -5.89 -5.08 -8.50
C LEU A 193 -7.06 -4.66 -9.41
N PRO A 194 -6.84 -4.01 -10.57
CA PRO A 194 -7.93 -3.78 -11.51
C PRO A 194 -8.59 -5.07 -12.03
N ALA A 195 -7.83 -6.16 -12.15
CA ALA A 195 -8.37 -7.47 -12.54
C ALA A 195 -9.22 -8.09 -11.41
N SER A 196 -8.85 -7.88 -10.14
CA SER A 196 -9.65 -8.35 -9.01
C SER A 196 -11.05 -7.71 -8.96
N VAL A 197 -11.15 -6.42 -9.30
CA VAL A 197 -12.44 -5.72 -9.41
C VAL A 197 -13.27 -6.33 -10.52
N LEU A 198 -12.68 -6.55 -11.70
CA LEU A 198 -13.38 -7.16 -12.83
C LEU A 198 -13.90 -8.57 -12.49
N MET A 199 -13.06 -9.41 -11.87
CA MET A 199 -13.48 -10.74 -11.41
C MET A 199 -14.63 -10.67 -10.41
N ALA A 200 -14.60 -9.73 -9.47
CA ALA A 200 -15.69 -9.51 -8.52
C ALA A 200 -16.99 -9.11 -9.23
N GLU A 201 -16.93 -8.20 -10.21
CA GLU A 201 -18.11 -7.77 -10.99
C GLU A 201 -18.73 -8.90 -11.82
N HIS A 202 -17.92 -9.85 -12.26
CA HIS A 202 -18.37 -11.08 -12.89
C HIS A 202 -18.87 -12.15 -11.90
N GLN A 203 -18.84 -11.85 -10.59
CA GLN A 203 -19.12 -12.79 -9.50
C GLN A 203 -18.29 -14.07 -9.59
N GLU A 204 -17.05 -13.97 -10.06
CA GLU A 204 -16.16 -15.11 -10.16
C GLU A 204 -15.84 -15.65 -8.77
N THR A 205 -15.72 -16.97 -8.58
CA THR A 205 -15.55 -17.59 -7.26
C THR A 205 -14.47 -18.67 -7.28
N GLY A 206 -14.13 -19.17 -6.09
CA GLY A 206 -13.07 -20.16 -5.90
C GLY A 206 -11.69 -19.54 -5.77
N ILE A 207 -10.66 -20.38 -5.81
CA ILE A 207 -9.28 -19.99 -5.55
C ILE A 207 -8.58 -19.59 -6.85
N TYR A 208 -7.77 -18.53 -6.81
CA TYR A 208 -6.88 -18.11 -7.89
C TYR A 208 -5.49 -17.78 -7.34
N ASN A 209 -4.46 -18.33 -7.99
CA ASN A 209 -3.11 -17.82 -7.85
C ASN A 209 -3.05 -16.41 -8.44
N PHE A 210 -2.78 -15.41 -7.59
CA PHE A 210 -2.95 -14.00 -7.93
C PHE A 210 -1.62 -13.26 -7.97
N THR A 211 -0.71 -13.77 -8.78
CA THR A 211 0.62 -13.23 -9.08
C THR A 211 0.77 -13.01 -10.57
N ASN A 212 1.75 -12.21 -10.98
CA ASN A 212 2.13 -12.11 -12.38
C ASN A 212 2.76 -13.44 -12.84
N PRO A 213 2.64 -13.80 -14.14
CA PRO A 213 3.18 -15.05 -14.65
C PRO A 213 4.70 -15.05 -14.63
N GLY A 214 5.28 -16.01 -13.92
CA GLY A 214 6.72 -16.16 -13.78
C GLY A 214 7.20 -15.95 -12.34
N ALA A 215 8.52 -15.81 -12.21
CA ALA A 215 9.19 -15.60 -10.95
C ALA A 215 10.40 -14.71 -11.17
N ILE A 216 10.64 -13.83 -10.20
CA ILE A 216 11.79 -12.93 -10.19
C ILE A 216 12.54 -13.05 -8.86
N SER A 217 13.86 -13.07 -8.93
CA SER A 217 14.74 -13.14 -7.78
C SER A 217 15.01 -11.76 -7.16
N HIS A 218 15.56 -11.75 -5.95
CA HIS A 218 15.86 -10.49 -5.26
C HIS A 218 16.97 -9.73 -5.98
N ASN A 219 17.99 -10.44 -6.51
CA ASN A 219 19.07 -9.82 -7.26
C ASN A 219 18.58 -9.24 -8.59
N GLU A 220 17.65 -9.89 -9.29
CA GLU A 220 17.05 -9.34 -10.50
C GLU A 220 16.28 -8.04 -10.19
N VAL A 221 15.46 -8.02 -9.14
CA VAL A 221 14.75 -6.80 -8.73
C VAL A 221 15.71 -5.69 -8.33
N LEU A 222 16.74 -5.98 -7.52
CA LEU A 222 17.72 -4.97 -7.09
C LEU A 222 18.61 -4.49 -8.24
N THR A 223 18.87 -5.33 -9.23
CA THR A 223 19.55 -4.96 -10.48
C THR A 223 18.71 -3.95 -11.25
N LEU A 224 17.41 -4.23 -11.46
CA LEU A 224 16.49 -3.27 -12.09
C LEU A 224 16.39 -1.97 -11.30
N PHE A 225 16.31 -2.06 -9.97
CA PHE A 225 16.30 -0.92 -9.07
C PHE A 225 17.56 -0.06 -9.23
N ARG A 226 18.75 -0.68 -9.22
CA ARG A 226 20.02 0.01 -9.47
C ARG A 226 20.03 0.68 -10.83
N ASP A 227 19.65 -0.04 -11.88
CA ASP A 227 19.83 0.44 -13.25
C ASP A 227 18.84 1.54 -13.63
N ILE A 228 17.65 1.53 -13.03
CA ILE A 228 16.56 2.43 -13.45
C ILE A 228 16.21 3.48 -12.38
N VAL A 229 16.26 3.13 -11.07
CA VAL A 229 15.97 4.07 -9.97
C VAL A 229 17.23 4.77 -9.48
N ARG A 230 18.19 3.98 -8.99
CA ARG A 230 19.31 4.47 -8.19
C ARG A 230 20.64 3.94 -8.73
N PRO A 231 21.17 4.55 -9.81
CA PRO A 231 22.48 4.20 -10.34
C PRO A 231 23.53 4.23 -9.23
N GLY A 232 24.31 3.15 -9.11
CA GLY A 232 25.30 2.98 -8.04
C GLY A 232 24.75 2.35 -6.74
N PHE A 233 23.47 1.96 -6.68
CA PHE A 233 22.96 1.13 -5.59
C PHE A 233 23.71 -0.22 -5.52
N THR A 234 24.10 -0.61 -4.30
CA THR A 234 24.81 -1.86 -4.01
C THR A 234 24.10 -2.60 -2.90
N TRP A 235 24.15 -3.93 -2.95
CA TRP A 235 23.62 -4.80 -1.90
C TRP A 235 24.57 -5.97 -1.66
N LYS A 236 24.32 -6.71 -0.59
CA LYS A 236 25.02 -7.96 -0.26
C LYS A 236 24.03 -9.12 -0.23
N ASN A 237 24.52 -10.33 -0.43
CA ASN A 237 23.69 -11.53 -0.34
C ASN A 237 23.89 -12.28 0.99
N PHE A 238 22.85 -13.04 1.35
CA PHE A 238 22.86 -14.05 2.40
C PHE A 238 22.71 -15.45 1.78
N THR A 239 23.27 -16.46 2.44
CA THR A 239 22.78 -17.84 2.29
C THR A 239 21.46 -18.03 3.05
N VAL A 240 20.72 -19.09 2.73
CA VAL A 240 19.45 -19.41 3.41
C VAL A 240 19.70 -19.70 4.90
N GLU A 241 20.79 -20.37 5.22
CA GLU A 241 21.21 -20.70 6.58
C GLU A 241 21.57 -19.44 7.38
N GLU A 242 22.16 -18.44 6.74
CA GLU A 242 22.45 -17.16 7.38
C GLU A 242 21.17 -16.37 7.65
N GLN A 243 20.22 -16.39 6.72
CA GLN A 243 18.91 -15.74 6.91
C GLN A 243 18.13 -16.40 8.05
N ALA A 244 18.15 -17.73 8.16
CA ALA A 244 17.47 -18.46 9.21
C ALA A 244 17.93 -18.07 10.63
N LYS A 245 19.18 -17.59 10.78
CA LYS A 245 19.72 -17.15 12.08
C LYS A 245 19.20 -15.79 12.54
N VAL A 246 18.63 -14.98 11.64
CA VAL A 246 18.20 -13.60 11.93
C VAL A 246 16.69 -13.40 11.92
N ILE A 247 15.93 -14.40 11.49
CA ILE A 247 14.46 -14.35 11.41
C ILE A 247 13.84 -15.25 12.50
N LYS A 248 12.71 -14.83 13.07
CA LYS A 248 11.94 -15.68 13.99
C LYS A 248 11.08 -16.69 13.25
N ALA A 249 10.48 -16.27 12.14
CA ALA A 249 9.61 -17.10 11.32
C ALA A 249 10.24 -17.36 9.95
N GLY A 250 10.08 -18.58 9.44
CA GLY A 250 10.50 -18.96 8.10
C GLY A 250 9.87 -18.09 7.01
N ARG A 251 10.49 -18.07 5.82
CA ARG A 251 9.97 -17.35 4.65
C ARG A 251 9.58 -18.33 3.56
N SER A 252 8.37 -18.15 3.03
CA SER A 252 7.86 -18.90 1.88
C SER A 252 8.61 -18.47 0.61
N ASN A 253 9.11 -19.45 -0.14
CA ASN A 253 9.69 -19.25 -1.46
C ASN A 253 9.05 -20.23 -2.45
N CYS A 254 8.36 -19.73 -3.47
CA CYS A 254 7.71 -20.59 -4.46
C CYS A 254 7.40 -19.85 -5.76
N LEU A 255 7.10 -20.65 -6.78
CA LEU A 255 6.44 -20.25 -8.02
C LEU A 255 4.97 -20.67 -7.96
N LEU A 256 4.04 -19.78 -8.30
CA LEU A 256 2.63 -20.11 -8.49
C LEU A 256 2.31 -20.22 -9.98
N ASP A 257 1.54 -21.25 -10.35
CA ASP A 257 1.01 -21.39 -11.71
C ASP A 257 -0.16 -20.41 -11.92
N THR A 258 -0.04 -19.52 -12.91
CA THR A 258 -1.02 -18.48 -13.22
C THR A 258 -1.95 -18.84 -14.38
N THR A 259 -1.88 -20.05 -14.92
CA THR A 259 -2.61 -20.47 -16.12
C THR A 259 -4.12 -20.31 -15.94
N LYS A 260 -4.65 -20.59 -14.75
CA LYS A 260 -6.07 -20.41 -14.43
C LYS A 260 -6.47 -18.93 -14.49
N LEU A 261 -5.68 -18.06 -13.87
CA LEU A 261 -5.89 -16.61 -13.88
C LEU A 261 -5.78 -16.02 -15.29
N GLU A 262 -4.71 -16.36 -16.02
CA GLU A 262 -4.47 -15.88 -17.39
C GLU A 262 -5.63 -16.22 -18.33
N ARG A 263 -6.11 -17.46 -18.26
CA ARG A 263 -7.27 -17.92 -19.05
C ARG A 263 -8.55 -17.16 -18.67
N LYS A 264 -8.83 -17.04 -17.38
CA LYS A 264 -10.05 -16.36 -16.90
C LYS A 264 -10.06 -14.88 -17.31
N LEU A 265 -8.95 -14.18 -17.15
CA LEU A 265 -8.87 -12.78 -17.52
C LEU A 265 -8.88 -12.58 -19.05
N LYS A 266 -8.39 -13.55 -19.83
CA LYS A 266 -8.59 -13.57 -21.28
C LYS A 266 -10.08 -13.71 -21.66
N GLU A 267 -10.85 -14.53 -20.95
CA GLU A 267 -12.31 -14.64 -21.16
C GLU A 267 -13.02 -13.31 -20.92
N TYR A 268 -12.53 -12.49 -19.99
CA TYR A 268 -13.05 -11.14 -19.73
C TYR A 268 -12.45 -10.05 -20.63
N GLY A 269 -11.70 -10.41 -21.67
CA GLY A 269 -11.10 -9.45 -22.60
C GLY A 269 -9.95 -8.63 -22.02
N ARG A 270 -9.35 -9.06 -20.90
CA ARG A 270 -8.26 -8.34 -20.21
C ARG A 270 -7.07 -9.26 -19.90
N PRO A 271 -6.30 -9.70 -20.90
CA PRO A 271 -5.19 -10.64 -20.69
C PRO A 271 -4.14 -10.08 -19.73
N VAL A 272 -3.57 -10.95 -18.90
CA VAL A 272 -2.44 -10.59 -18.02
C VAL A 272 -1.19 -10.37 -18.89
N GLN A 273 -0.49 -9.26 -18.65
CA GLN A 273 0.78 -9.00 -19.31
C GLN A 273 1.82 -10.00 -18.78
N ARG A 274 2.46 -10.78 -19.67
CA ARG A 274 3.58 -11.64 -19.29
C ARG A 274 4.82 -10.79 -18.99
N GLU A 275 5.63 -11.24 -18.04
CA GLU A 275 6.79 -10.52 -17.47
C GLU A 275 7.82 -10.02 -18.51
N GLY A 276 7.78 -10.48 -19.76
CA GLY A 276 8.59 -9.91 -20.86
C GLY A 276 8.17 -8.51 -21.36
N ARG A 277 7.07 -7.92 -20.84
CA ARG A 277 6.64 -6.54 -21.17
C ARG A 277 6.40 -5.63 -19.97
N VAL A 278 6.35 -6.15 -18.74
CA VAL A 278 6.16 -5.33 -17.51
C VAL A 278 7.48 -4.80 -16.95
N VAL A 279 8.61 -5.34 -17.42
CA VAL A 279 9.89 -4.60 -17.44
C VAL A 279 9.91 -3.61 -18.61
N ASP A 280 8.78 -3.00 -18.96
CA ASP A 280 8.86 -1.68 -19.56
C ASP A 280 9.39 -0.71 -18.50
N ARG A 281 10.12 0.30 -18.96
CA ARG A 281 10.98 1.15 -18.16
C ARG A 281 10.21 2.09 -17.21
N GLN A 282 8.88 2.00 -17.10
CA GLN A 282 8.05 2.99 -16.42
C GLN A 282 7.19 2.45 -15.25
N GLY A 283 6.79 1.17 -15.23
CA GLY A 283 5.78 0.67 -14.29
C GLY A 283 6.26 0.38 -12.85
N ILE A 284 7.31 -0.44 -12.68
CA ILE A 284 7.71 -0.95 -11.34
C ILE A 284 8.54 0.07 -10.53
N ILE A 285 9.14 1.03 -11.24
CA ILE A 285 10.25 1.85 -10.77
C ILE A 285 9.94 3.36 -10.92
N GLY A 286 8.77 3.71 -11.44
CA GLY A 286 8.37 5.09 -11.67
C GLY A 286 8.34 5.95 -10.40
N ALA A 287 7.86 5.44 -9.26
CA ALA A 287 7.71 6.24 -8.04
C ALA A 287 9.01 6.83 -7.54
N GLU A 288 10.01 5.97 -7.37
CA GLU A 288 11.26 6.33 -6.72
C GLU A 288 12.12 7.18 -7.66
N LYS A 289 12.12 6.84 -8.95
CA LYS A 289 12.75 7.66 -9.98
C LYS A 289 12.11 9.05 -10.05
N ARG A 290 10.78 9.16 -10.11
CA ARG A 290 10.06 10.45 -10.07
C ARG A 290 10.36 11.22 -8.79
N HIS A 291 10.41 10.53 -7.65
CA HIS A 291 10.76 11.15 -6.37
C HIS A 291 12.18 11.72 -6.36
N LEU A 292 13.17 10.95 -6.86
CA LEU A 292 14.56 11.37 -7.00
C LEU A 292 14.73 12.50 -8.02
N GLU A 293 13.93 12.49 -9.09
CA GLU A 293 13.89 13.53 -10.13
C GLU A 293 13.04 14.76 -9.72
N GLY A 294 12.47 14.78 -8.52
CA GLY A 294 11.63 15.89 -8.03
C GLY A 294 10.27 16.03 -8.73
N LEU A 295 9.87 15.03 -9.54
CA LEU A 295 8.60 15.01 -10.26
C LEU A 295 7.44 14.60 -9.33
N PRO A 296 6.24 15.18 -9.51
CA PRO A 296 5.07 14.79 -8.75
C PRO A 296 4.70 13.32 -9.02
N ILE A 297 4.46 12.58 -7.93
CA ILE A 297 3.94 11.21 -7.98
C ILE A 297 2.44 11.32 -8.29
N HIS A 298 2.07 11.32 -9.57
CA HIS A 298 0.66 11.43 -9.97
C HIS A 298 -0.02 10.06 -10.11
N HIS A 299 -1.28 10.08 -9.64
CA HIS A 299 -2.38 9.20 -9.99
C HIS A 299 -2.37 8.84 -11.49
N VAL A 300 -2.68 7.59 -11.80
CA VAL A 300 -2.71 7.02 -13.16
C VAL A 300 -3.45 7.97 -14.13
N PRO A 301 -2.82 8.42 -15.23
CA PRO A 301 -3.50 9.25 -16.22
C PRO A 301 -4.59 8.47 -16.96
N GLU A 302 -5.71 9.14 -17.21
CA GLU A 302 -6.94 8.68 -17.86
C GLU A 302 -6.75 8.14 -19.30
N GLN A 303 -5.54 8.25 -19.88
CA GLN A 303 -5.25 7.94 -21.28
C GLN A 303 -4.67 6.52 -21.52
N ALA A 304 -4.53 5.69 -20.48
CA ALA A 304 -4.05 4.30 -20.64
C ALA A 304 -5.17 3.26 -20.90
N LEU A 305 -6.43 3.68 -20.97
CA LEU A 305 -7.55 2.81 -21.35
C LEU A 305 -7.98 3.16 -22.78
N GLY A 306 -7.52 2.35 -23.73
CA GLY A 306 -7.86 2.48 -25.16
C GLY A 306 -9.35 2.29 -25.42
N LEU A 307 -10.12 3.37 -25.26
CA LEU A 307 -11.49 3.49 -25.72
C LEU A 307 -11.50 4.42 -26.93
N GLN A 308 -11.49 3.83 -28.13
CA GLN A 308 -11.90 4.54 -29.34
C GLN A 308 -13.40 4.79 -29.24
N GLY A 309 -13.77 6.05 -29.00
CA GLY A 309 -15.15 6.52 -29.10
C GLY A 309 -15.50 6.81 -30.55
N ASP A 310 -16.35 5.98 -31.14
CA ASP A 310 -17.08 6.32 -32.36
C ASP A 310 -18.27 7.24 -32.05
N GLY A 311 -18.51 8.19 -32.95
CA GLY A 311 -19.87 8.65 -33.24
C GLY A 311 -20.30 9.97 -32.62
N GLN A 312 -20.21 11.03 -33.43
CA GLN A 312 -20.78 12.36 -33.20
C GLN A 312 -22.30 12.34 -32.98
N ALA A 313 -22.80 13.13 -32.03
CA ALA A 313 -24.13 13.73 -32.09
C ALA A 313 -24.16 15.06 -31.30
N ALA A 314 -24.61 16.12 -31.96
CA ALA A 314 -24.67 17.50 -31.46
C ALA A 314 -25.75 17.70 -30.36
N PRO A 315 -25.60 18.66 -29.43
CA PRO A 315 -26.60 18.90 -28.40
C PRO A 315 -27.69 19.86 -28.89
N GLN A 316 -28.95 19.42 -28.80
CA GLN A 316 -30.12 20.28 -28.87
C GLN A 316 -30.36 20.96 -27.51
N LYS A 317 -30.65 22.26 -27.55
CA LYS A 317 -31.06 23.10 -26.40
C LYS A 317 -32.52 22.86 -26.07
N HIS A 318 -32.87 22.78 -24.77
CA HIS A 318 -34.07 23.31 -24.07
C HIS A 318 -34.23 22.61 -22.69
N PRO A 319 -35.04 23.13 -21.75
CA PRO A 319 -34.70 24.16 -20.76
C PRO A 319 -34.58 23.60 -19.32
N GLN A 320 -33.90 24.36 -18.46
CA GLN A 320 -33.73 24.10 -17.02
C GLN A 320 -35.06 24.10 -16.25
N PRO A 321 -35.33 23.14 -15.35
CA PRO A 321 -36.26 23.31 -14.26
C PRO A 321 -35.53 23.80 -13.00
N THR A 322 -35.94 24.97 -12.51
CA THR A 322 -35.51 25.55 -11.24
C THR A 322 -36.06 24.75 -10.07
N TYR A 323 -35.19 24.15 -9.25
CA TYR A 323 -35.57 23.63 -7.93
C TYR A 323 -35.00 24.56 -6.85
N HIS A 324 -35.89 25.17 -6.08
CA HIS A 324 -35.56 25.88 -4.85
C HIS A 324 -35.08 24.87 -3.80
N CYS A 325 -33.81 24.96 -3.41
CA CYS A 325 -33.28 24.29 -2.24
C CYS A 325 -33.16 25.30 -1.10
N SER A 326 -33.78 25.01 0.05
CA SER A 326 -33.54 25.75 1.29
C SER A 326 -32.13 25.47 1.81
N PRO A 327 -31.50 26.40 2.57
CA PRO A 327 -30.07 26.31 2.85
C PRO A 327 -29.76 25.22 3.87
N ALA A 328 -28.83 24.33 3.51
CA ALA A 328 -28.15 23.47 4.46
C ALA A 328 -27.26 24.32 5.38
N SER A 329 -27.32 24.03 6.68
CA SER A 329 -26.50 24.62 7.73
C SER A 329 -25.01 24.57 7.39
N GLY A 330 -24.38 25.74 7.32
CA GLY A 330 -22.96 25.90 7.02
C GLY A 330 -22.07 25.16 8.01
N ARG A 331 -21.17 24.33 7.46
CA ARG A 331 -20.04 23.79 8.21
C ARG A 331 -19.03 24.93 8.35
N GLN A 332 -18.92 25.46 9.56
CA GLN A 332 -18.06 26.59 9.90
C GLN A 332 -16.60 26.22 9.62
N THR A 333 -15.98 26.87 8.63
CA THR A 333 -14.53 26.86 8.46
C THR A 333 -13.92 27.57 9.66
N SER A 334 -13.19 26.86 10.52
CA SER A 334 -12.37 27.52 11.54
C SER A 334 -11.28 28.29 10.82
N MET A 335 -11.42 29.61 10.73
CA MET A 335 -10.34 30.47 10.25
C MET A 335 -9.21 30.38 11.26
N VAL A 336 -8.08 29.78 10.87
CA VAL A 336 -6.83 29.91 11.61
C VAL A 336 -6.32 31.34 11.45
N VAL A 337 -5.78 31.91 12.52
CA VAL A 337 -5.33 33.31 12.53
C VAL A 337 -4.04 33.51 11.71
N ASP A 338 -3.24 32.45 11.53
CA ASP A 338 -1.97 32.47 10.82
C ASP A 338 -1.74 31.15 10.05
N THR A 339 -1.34 31.24 8.77
CA THR A 339 -1.03 30.06 7.92
C THR A 339 0.45 29.83 7.70
N ALA A 340 1.34 30.71 8.17
CA ALA A 340 2.76 30.69 7.84
C ALA A 340 3.45 29.33 8.11
N TYR A 341 3.17 28.66 9.23
CA TYR A 341 3.73 27.34 9.52
C TYR A 341 3.13 26.21 8.67
N TYR A 342 1.85 26.32 8.30
CA TYR A 342 1.22 25.39 7.37
C TYR A 342 1.79 25.53 5.95
N ASP A 343 1.97 26.78 5.52
CA ASP A 343 2.56 27.14 4.22
C ASP A 343 4.03 26.72 4.15
N ALA A 344 4.80 26.90 5.23
CA ALA A 344 6.19 26.44 5.34
C ALA A 344 6.33 24.92 5.17
N LEU A 345 5.34 24.14 5.65
CA LEU A 345 5.30 22.69 5.46
C LEU A 345 4.57 22.26 4.18
N GLY A 346 3.93 23.18 3.45
CA GLY A 346 3.13 22.89 2.26
C GLY A 346 1.90 22.04 2.55
N VAL A 347 1.26 22.21 3.71
CA VAL A 347 0.07 21.45 4.13
C VAL A 347 -1.09 22.39 4.47
N GLN A 348 -2.32 21.89 4.44
CA GLN A 348 -3.51 22.68 4.81
C GLN A 348 -3.63 22.81 6.35
N PRO A 349 -4.29 23.85 6.89
CA PRO A 349 -4.58 23.96 8.32
C PRO A 349 -5.38 22.78 8.89
N THR A 350 -6.10 22.05 8.03
CA THR A 350 -6.84 20.83 8.37
C THR A 350 -5.97 19.56 8.38
N ALA A 351 -4.66 19.67 8.11
CA ALA A 351 -3.75 18.53 8.02
C ALA A 351 -3.66 17.75 9.34
N THR A 352 -3.67 16.42 9.21
CA THR A 352 -3.47 15.49 10.31
C THR A 352 -2.03 15.53 10.81
N GLU A 353 -1.80 15.11 12.07
CA GLU A 353 -0.45 14.98 12.65
C GLU A 353 0.49 14.13 11.76
N LEU A 354 -0.06 13.10 11.11
CA LEU A 354 0.71 12.24 10.21
C LEU A 354 1.14 12.97 8.94
N GLU A 355 0.28 13.81 8.37
CA GLU A 355 0.59 14.62 7.18
C GLU A 355 1.64 15.68 7.51
N ILE A 356 1.51 16.36 8.65
CA ILE A 356 2.49 17.33 9.16
C ILE A 356 3.85 16.66 9.38
N LYS A 357 3.90 15.50 10.04
CA LYS A 357 5.13 14.74 10.26
C LYS A 357 5.79 14.27 8.96
N LYS A 358 4.99 13.81 7.99
CA LYS A 358 5.50 13.40 6.68
C LYS A 358 6.06 14.58 5.88
N ALA A 359 5.35 15.71 5.88
CA ALA A 359 5.76 16.92 5.18
C ALA A 359 7.08 17.48 5.74
N TYR A 360 7.17 17.62 7.06
CA TYR A 360 8.41 18.04 7.73
C TYR A 360 9.57 17.12 7.40
N ARG A 361 9.38 15.80 7.52
CA ARG A 361 10.45 14.83 7.21
C ARG A 361 10.97 14.98 5.78
N LYS A 362 10.07 15.18 4.81
CA LYS A 362 10.46 15.37 3.40
C LYS A 362 11.29 16.66 3.24
N LEU A 363 10.79 17.77 3.77
CA LEU A 363 11.42 19.08 3.64
C LEU A 363 12.76 19.16 4.38
N ALA A 364 12.86 18.55 5.56
CA ALA A 364 14.09 18.50 6.35
C ALA A 364 15.22 17.78 5.60
N ILE A 365 14.89 16.72 4.84
CA ILE A 365 15.88 16.04 3.99
C ILE A 365 16.27 16.91 2.79
N VAL A 366 15.31 17.57 2.16
CA VAL A 366 15.54 18.37 0.95
C VAL A 366 16.37 19.62 1.29
N HIS A 367 16.08 20.29 2.39
CA HIS A 367 16.70 21.56 2.78
C HIS A 367 17.83 21.41 3.80
N HIS A 368 18.29 20.18 4.09
CA HIS A 368 19.38 19.97 5.03
C HIS A 368 20.63 20.77 4.60
N PRO A 369 21.29 21.52 5.50
CA PRO A 369 22.47 22.33 5.18
C PRO A 369 23.59 21.52 4.50
N ASP A 370 23.85 20.30 4.96
CA ASP A 370 24.89 19.43 4.37
C ASP A 370 24.64 19.05 2.91
N LYS A 371 23.39 19.01 2.47
CA LYS A 371 23.03 18.73 1.06
C LYS A 371 22.99 19.98 0.19
N ASN A 372 22.94 21.14 0.82
CA ASN A 372 22.81 22.42 0.16
C ASN A 372 23.92 23.39 0.61
N PRO A 373 25.21 22.99 0.58
CA PRO A 373 26.32 23.80 1.12
C PRO A 373 26.52 25.12 0.37
N ASN A 374 25.99 25.23 -0.86
CA ASN A 374 26.12 26.39 -1.72
C ASN A 374 24.82 27.23 -1.82
N ASP A 375 23.73 26.84 -1.15
CA ASP A 375 22.49 27.63 -1.10
C ASP A 375 22.47 28.46 0.20
N PRO A 376 22.67 29.79 0.12
CA PRO A 376 22.67 30.65 1.31
C PRO A 376 21.31 30.68 2.03
N THR A 377 20.23 30.24 1.37
CA THR A 377 18.87 30.20 1.94
C THR A 377 18.53 28.85 2.58
N ALA A 378 19.37 27.83 2.44
CA ALA A 378 19.06 26.48 2.94
C ALA A 378 18.97 26.43 4.46
N HIS A 379 19.85 27.16 5.16
CA HIS A 379 19.83 27.24 6.62
C HIS A 379 18.53 27.88 7.12
N GLU A 380 18.12 29.00 6.53
CA GLU A 380 16.88 29.70 6.89
C GLU A 380 15.63 28.86 6.60
N LYS A 381 15.61 28.15 5.46
CA LYS A 381 14.52 27.21 5.12
C LYS A 381 14.47 26.06 6.11
N PHE A 382 15.60 25.46 6.45
CA PHE A 382 15.69 24.36 7.41
C PHE A 382 15.25 24.79 8.81
N GLN A 383 15.60 26.02 9.21
CA GLN A 383 15.12 26.62 10.45
C GLN A 383 13.60 26.82 10.43
N THR A 384 13.07 27.41 9.37
CA THR A 384 11.65 27.72 9.23
C THR A 384 10.78 26.45 9.30
N ILE A 385 11.17 25.38 8.61
CA ILE A 385 10.43 24.11 8.66
C ILE A 385 10.58 23.40 10.01
N GLY A 386 11.72 23.57 10.69
CA GLY A 386 11.97 23.04 12.03
C GLY A 386 11.06 23.67 13.07
N GLU A 387 10.98 25.01 13.08
CA GLU A 387 10.06 25.77 13.93
C GLU A 387 8.60 25.40 13.64
N ALA A 388 8.23 25.34 12.36
CA ALA A 388 6.87 24.97 11.95
C ALA A 388 6.48 23.58 12.49
N TYR A 389 7.38 22.62 12.44
CA TYR A 389 7.10 21.29 12.97
C TYR A 389 7.05 21.24 14.50
N GLN A 390 7.93 21.96 15.19
CA GLN A 390 7.91 22.07 16.65
C GLN A 390 6.56 22.60 17.18
N VAL A 391 5.94 23.52 16.44
CA VAL A 391 4.62 24.07 16.79
C VAL A 391 3.48 23.16 16.32
N LEU A 392 3.48 22.72 15.06
CA LEU A 392 2.34 22.03 14.47
C LEU A 392 2.21 20.56 14.87
N SER A 393 3.28 19.95 15.37
CA SER A 393 3.25 18.56 15.86
C SER A 393 2.76 18.41 17.30
N ASP A 394 2.83 19.48 18.10
CA ASP A 394 2.30 19.53 19.45
C ASP A 394 0.86 20.06 19.44
N LYS A 395 -0.05 19.36 20.12
CA LYS A 395 -1.49 19.69 20.09
C LYS A 395 -1.79 21.03 20.76
N GLU A 396 -1.09 21.34 21.85
CA GLU A 396 -1.33 22.56 22.62
C GLU A 396 -0.73 23.77 21.90
N LEU A 397 0.50 23.64 21.39
CA LEU A 397 1.16 24.68 20.62
C LEU A 397 0.43 24.95 19.29
N ARG A 398 -0.03 23.90 18.59
CA ARG A 398 -0.85 24.06 17.39
C ARG A 398 -2.17 24.76 17.70
N ALA A 399 -2.87 24.39 18.78
CA ALA A 399 -4.11 25.04 19.16
C ALA A 399 -3.90 26.52 19.53
N ALA A 400 -2.79 26.84 20.21
CA ALA A 400 -2.39 28.22 20.49
C ALA A 400 -2.07 29.00 19.20
N TYR A 401 -1.34 28.38 18.28
CA TYR A 401 -1.01 28.94 16.98
C TYR A 401 -2.26 29.23 16.14
N ASP A 402 -3.16 28.26 16.03
CA ASP A 402 -4.41 28.39 15.28
C ASP A 402 -5.29 29.54 15.80
N LYS A 403 -5.26 29.77 17.12
CA LYS A 403 -6.12 30.75 17.79
C LYS A 403 -5.50 32.15 17.90
N TYR A 404 -4.18 32.27 17.98
CA TYR A 404 -3.53 33.51 18.38
C TYR A 404 -2.29 33.86 17.53
N GLY A 405 -1.86 32.99 16.62
CA GLY A 405 -0.73 33.21 15.70
C GLY A 405 0.64 32.92 16.29
N LYS A 406 1.69 33.23 15.52
CA LYS A 406 3.10 32.86 15.80
C LYS A 406 3.64 33.35 17.15
N GLU A 407 3.23 34.54 17.62
CA GLU A 407 3.81 35.14 18.84
C GLU A 407 3.43 34.41 20.13
N SER A 408 2.29 33.72 20.14
CA SER A 408 1.73 33.00 21.28
C SER A 408 2.03 31.51 21.29
N ALA A 409 2.64 30.97 20.22
CA ALA A 409 2.86 29.55 20.02
C ALA A 409 4.35 29.22 20.03
N LYS A 410 5.02 29.54 21.14
CA LYS A 410 6.43 29.24 21.38
C LYS A 410 6.54 28.16 22.45
N PRO A 411 7.36 27.11 22.26
CA PRO A 411 7.63 26.14 23.32
C PRO A 411 8.17 26.84 24.57
N GLY A 412 7.82 26.35 25.77
CA GLY A 412 8.16 27.00 27.03
C GLY A 412 9.66 27.16 27.30
N GLU A 413 10.48 26.29 26.72
CA GLU A 413 11.95 26.33 26.80
C GLU A 413 12.61 26.98 25.56
N GLY A 414 11.81 27.56 24.66
CA GLY A 414 12.26 28.07 23.36
C GLY A 414 12.32 26.98 22.28
N PHE A 415 12.65 27.38 21.06
CA PHE A 415 12.85 26.42 19.97
C PHE A 415 14.17 25.68 20.16
N VAL A 416 14.10 24.34 20.11
CA VAL A 416 15.29 23.50 20.02
C VAL A 416 15.91 23.70 18.64
N ASP A 417 17.24 23.65 18.55
CA ASP A 417 17.93 23.69 17.26
C ASP A 417 17.33 22.65 16.29
N PRO A 418 16.93 23.03 15.06
CA PRO A 418 16.28 22.12 14.13
C PRO A 418 17.07 20.83 13.84
N ALA A 419 18.40 20.88 13.81
CA ALA A 419 19.24 19.70 13.54
C ALA A 419 19.33 18.78 14.76
N GLU A 420 19.46 19.35 15.96
CA GLU A 420 19.39 18.60 17.22
C GLU A 420 17.99 17.99 17.44
N PHE A 421 16.95 18.78 17.21
CA PHE A 421 15.56 18.36 17.32
C PHE A 421 15.23 17.25 16.32
N PHE A 422 15.66 17.40 15.06
CA PHE A 422 15.53 16.36 14.05
C PHE A 422 16.24 15.07 14.47
N SER A 423 17.46 15.16 14.98
CA SER A 423 18.23 14.01 15.44
C SER A 423 17.57 13.29 16.62
N SER A 424 16.97 14.03 17.54
CA SER A 424 16.25 13.48 18.70
C SER A 424 14.97 12.71 18.34
N ILE A 425 14.24 13.19 17.32
CA ILE A 425 12.95 12.61 16.90
C ILE A 425 13.13 11.46 15.91
N PHE A 426 14.15 11.53 15.06
CA PHE A 426 14.35 10.59 13.95
C PHE A 426 15.57 9.67 14.11
N GLY A 427 16.32 9.79 15.22
CA GLY A 427 17.39 8.88 15.61
C GLY A 427 18.64 9.03 14.72
N GLY A 428 19.45 10.05 15.00
CA GLY A 428 20.56 10.54 14.18
C GLY A 428 21.40 9.50 13.41
N GLU A 429 21.68 8.32 13.97
CA GLU A 429 22.47 7.26 13.32
C GLU A 429 21.77 6.56 12.14
N ALA A 430 20.44 6.47 12.12
CA ALA A 430 19.69 5.89 11.00
C ALA A 430 19.61 6.82 9.76
N PHE A 431 20.10 8.05 9.89
CA PHE A 431 19.97 9.12 8.92
C PHE A 431 21.31 9.64 8.36
N VAL A 432 22.45 9.31 9.00
CA VAL A 432 23.79 9.72 8.52
C VAL A 432 24.03 9.26 7.07
N ASP A 433 23.66 8.03 6.73
CA ASP A 433 23.80 7.50 5.36
C ASP A 433 22.97 8.24 4.29
N TRP A 434 21.94 8.98 4.70
CA TRP A 434 21.11 9.80 3.81
C TRP A 434 21.64 11.22 3.64
N ILE A 435 22.45 11.71 4.60
CA ILE A 435 23.00 13.07 4.63
C ILE A 435 24.43 13.10 4.07
N ASP A 436 25.24 12.07 4.33
CA ASP A 436 26.70 12.07 4.10
C ASP A 436 27.14 11.37 2.78
N TYR A 437 26.22 11.20 1.82
CA TYR A 437 26.46 10.43 0.59
C TYR A 437 27.62 10.95 -0.29
N ASP A 438 27.96 12.24 -0.20
CA ASP A 438 28.90 12.90 -1.13
C ASP A 438 30.34 13.07 -0.58
N ARG A 439 30.63 12.60 0.65
CA ARG A 439 31.98 12.73 1.26
C ARG A 439 32.89 11.51 1.11
N ARG A 440 32.48 10.45 0.40
CA ARG A 440 33.39 9.32 0.16
C ARG A 440 34.44 9.71 -0.88
N PRO A 441 35.74 9.50 -0.62
CA PRO A 441 36.77 9.79 -1.60
C PRO A 441 36.49 8.96 -2.85
N ARG A 442 36.30 9.64 -3.99
CA ARG A 442 36.32 9.01 -5.31
C ARG A 442 37.71 8.36 -5.44
N ARG A 443 37.77 7.03 -5.27
CA ARG A 443 39.00 6.29 -5.55
C ARG A 443 39.32 6.49 -7.03
N GLY A 444 40.47 7.11 -7.28
CA GLY A 444 41.07 7.25 -8.60
C GLY A 444 41.62 5.94 -9.13
#